data_AF-A0A0C3D7J3-F1
#
_entry.id   AF-A0A0C3D7J3-F1
#
_cell.length_a   1.000
_cell.length_b   1.000
_cell.length_c   1.000
_cell.angle_alpha   90.00
_cell.angle_beta   90.00
_cell.angle_gamma   90.00
#
_symmetry.space_group_name_H-M   'P 1'
#
loop_
_entity.id
_entity.type
_entity.pdbx_description
1 polymer ?
#
loop_
_entity_poly.entity_id
_entity_poly.type
_entity_poly.pdbx_seq_one_letter_code
_entity_poly.pdbx_strand_id
1 'polypeptide(L)'
;IMGPTGSGKSSFISKVTGNVEGVGHNLTSCTSEIKVTKCGDMGFGSIVLVDTPGFDDTKKSDLEILELISNWLKETYGKVLLSGILYFHRITDNRMAGTPLKNLQVFEKLCGEDAMAQVVLITTMWDDVEDDIGDERLKELKSTYWKGMISCGSETFKYLNTPQSAEELLKRIAGKSSERRHVLLQKEISEWKKELPETGAGQALHSRLEQLAE
;
A
#
# COMPACT_ATOMS: atom_id res chain seq x y z
N ILE A 1 3.27 -2.69 2.22
CA ILE A 1 3.43 -1.47 1.39
C ILE A 1 2.73 -1.76 0.08
N MET A 2 1.84 -0.88 -0.34
CA MET A 2 0.94 -1.07 -1.49
C MET A 2 0.84 0.21 -2.31
N GLY A 3 0.27 0.10 -3.50
CA GLY A 3 0.12 1.21 -4.46
C GLY A 3 0.53 0.78 -5.87
N PRO A 4 0.17 1.55 -6.91
CA PRO A 4 0.41 1.19 -8.31
C PRO A 4 1.91 1.10 -8.64
N THR A 5 2.22 0.44 -9.75
CA THR A 5 3.58 0.39 -10.29
C THR A 5 4.12 1.81 -10.53
N GLY A 6 5.37 2.06 -10.15
CA GLY A 6 6.01 3.38 -10.29
C GLY A 6 5.65 4.41 -9.21
N SER A 7 4.86 4.06 -8.19
CA SER A 7 4.47 5.02 -7.12
C SER A 7 5.56 5.35 -6.10
N GLY A 8 6.76 4.79 -6.23
CA GLY A 8 7.90 5.10 -5.35
C GLY A 8 8.11 4.14 -4.17
N LYS A 9 7.37 3.01 -4.09
CA LYS A 9 7.51 1.99 -3.02
C LYS A 9 8.95 1.51 -2.81
N SER A 10 9.61 1.10 -3.89
CA SER A 10 10.99 0.58 -3.81
C SER A 10 12.01 1.69 -3.50
N SER A 11 11.78 2.92 -4.00
CA SER A 11 12.61 4.08 -3.63
C SER A 11 12.52 4.35 -2.12
N PHE A 12 11.31 4.32 -1.56
CA PHE A 12 11.11 4.46 -0.13
C PHE A 12 11.89 3.40 0.68
N ILE A 13 11.80 2.12 0.32
CA ILE A 13 12.55 1.05 1.00
C ILE A 13 14.07 1.28 0.92
N SER A 14 14.58 1.70 -0.25
CA SER A 14 15.99 2.04 -0.43
C SER A 14 16.42 3.19 0.50
N LYS A 15 15.62 4.26 0.59
CA LYS A 15 15.87 5.39 1.50
C LYS A 15 15.88 4.99 2.97
N VAL A 16 14.96 4.12 3.39
CA VAL A 16 14.88 3.62 4.77
C VAL A 16 16.08 2.74 5.11
N THR A 17 16.51 1.88 4.19
CA THR A 17 17.57 0.90 4.46
C THR A 17 18.98 1.45 4.26
N GLY A 18 19.13 2.66 3.70
CA GLY A 18 20.43 3.22 3.34
C GLY A 18 21.12 2.50 2.18
N ASN A 19 20.48 1.47 1.61
CA ASN A 19 21.00 0.72 0.48
C ASN A 19 20.60 1.44 -0.81
N VAL A 20 21.52 2.25 -1.35
CA VAL A 20 21.37 2.94 -2.65
C VAL A 20 21.41 1.93 -3.81
N GLU A 21 21.97 0.75 -3.57
CA GLU A 21 21.89 -0.39 -4.46
C GLU A 21 20.80 -1.34 -3.97
N GLY A 22 19.71 -1.40 -4.73
CA GLY A 22 18.95 -2.63 -4.78
C GLY A 22 19.90 -3.73 -5.24
N VAL A 23 20.39 -4.54 -4.30
CA VAL A 23 20.44 -6.02 -4.33
C VAL A 23 21.50 -6.51 -3.34
N GLY A 24 21.07 -6.85 -2.13
CA GLY A 24 21.77 -7.84 -1.32
C GLY A 24 21.57 -9.22 -1.96
N HIS A 25 22.60 -9.71 -2.66
CA HIS A 25 22.90 -11.09 -3.07
C HIS A 25 21.77 -12.09 -3.39
N ASN A 26 20.63 -11.65 -3.94
CA ASN A 26 19.76 -12.46 -4.81
C ASN A 26 18.94 -11.52 -5.71
N LEU A 27 19.46 -11.35 -6.93
CA LEU A 27 18.97 -10.47 -7.98
C LEU A 27 17.58 -10.90 -8.50
N THR A 28 16.54 -10.15 -8.15
CA THR A 28 15.66 -9.55 -9.17
C THR A 28 14.86 -8.40 -8.56
N SER A 29 15.19 -7.16 -8.96
CA SER A 29 14.37 -5.97 -8.70
C SER A 29 13.22 -5.89 -9.71
N CYS A 30 12.35 -6.87 -9.62
CA CYS A 30 10.94 -6.80 -9.95
C CYS A 30 10.29 -7.51 -8.77
N THR A 31 9.37 -6.90 -8.03
CA THR A 31 8.64 -7.66 -7.02
C THR A 31 7.67 -8.57 -7.75
N SER A 32 8.18 -9.71 -8.22
CA SER A 32 7.36 -10.85 -8.62
C SER A 32 6.79 -11.59 -7.41
N GLU A 33 7.28 -11.28 -6.21
CA GLU A 33 6.98 -11.93 -4.94
C GLU A 33 6.92 -10.88 -3.82
N ILE A 34 6.31 -11.25 -2.69
CA ILE A 34 6.28 -10.42 -1.48
C ILE A 34 7.68 -10.43 -0.85
N LYS A 35 8.22 -9.24 -0.57
CA LYS A 35 9.55 -9.08 0.02
C LYS A 35 9.46 -8.54 1.43
N VAL A 36 10.17 -9.19 2.35
CA VAL A 36 10.24 -8.79 3.75
C VAL A 36 11.62 -8.20 4.04
N THR A 37 11.67 -6.93 4.38
CA THR A 37 12.91 -6.19 4.63
C THR A 37 12.97 -5.72 6.08
N LYS A 38 14.00 -6.14 6.82
CA LYS A 38 14.27 -5.64 8.18
C LYS A 38 15.13 -4.38 8.09
N CYS A 39 14.68 -3.29 8.69
CA CYS A 39 15.35 -1.99 8.60
C CYS A 39 16.27 -1.68 9.78
N GLY A 40 16.42 -2.62 10.73
CA GLY A 40 17.14 -2.39 11.98
C GLY A 40 16.32 -1.59 13.00
N ASP A 41 16.96 -1.23 14.11
CA ASP A 41 16.38 -0.31 15.10
C ASP A 41 16.64 1.14 14.67
N MET A 42 15.57 1.91 14.53
CA MET A 42 15.62 3.33 14.14
C MET A 42 15.41 4.27 15.34
N GLY A 43 15.61 3.78 16.57
CA GLY A 43 15.45 4.57 17.79
C GLY A 43 14.00 4.71 18.25
N PHE A 44 13.04 4.25 17.45
CA PHE A 44 11.62 4.11 17.80
C PHE A 44 11.13 2.66 17.61
N GLY A 45 12.06 1.70 17.57
CA GLY A 45 11.78 0.27 17.48
C GLY A 45 12.29 -0.37 16.20
N SER A 46 12.27 -1.71 16.20
CA SER A 46 12.64 -2.50 15.03
C SER A 46 11.53 -2.46 13.98
N ILE A 47 11.86 -2.01 12.77
CA ILE A 47 10.92 -1.95 11.66
C ILE A 47 11.13 -3.10 10.69
N VAL A 48 10.01 -3.70 10.26
CA VAL A 48 9.95 -4.67 9.19
C VAL A 48 8.99 -4.16 8.13
N LEU A 49 9.50 -3.98 6.91
CA LEU A 49 8.71 -3.59 5.75
C LEU A 49 8.34 -4.83 4.94
N VAL A 50 7.06 -4.96 4.63
CA VAL A 50 6.54 -6.00 3.74
C VAL A 50 6.15 -5.30 2.44
N ASP A 51 6.96 -5.47 1.40
CA ASP A 51 6.71 -4.92 0.07
C ASP A 51 5.87 -5.90 -0.76
N THR A 52 4.86 -5.37 -1.43
CA THR A 52 4.01 -6.15 -2.33
C THR A 52 4.25 -5.71 -3.77
N PRO A 53 4.11 -6.63 -4.75
CA PRO A 53 3.90 -6.22 -6.13
C PRO A 53 2.80 -5.14 -6.21
N GLY A 54 2.95 -4.19 -7.13
CA GLY A 54 1.90 -3.19 -7.36
C GLY A 54 0.79 -3.80 -8.19
N PHE A 55 -0.48 -3.48 -7.90
CA PHE A 55 -1.55 -3.64 -8.88
C PHE A 55 -1.18 -2.84 -10.14
N ASP A 56 -1.47 -3.39 -11.31
CA ASP A 56 -0.89 -3.00 -12.62
C ASP A 56 0.59 -3.37 -12.81
N ASP A 57 0.98 -4.55 -12.36
CA ASP A 57 2.29 -5.10 -12.71
C ASP A 57 2.29 -5.55 -14.19
N THR A 58 3.39 -5.33 -14.90
CA THR A 58 3.51 -5.74 -16.30
C THR A 58 3.81 -7.23 -16.47
N LYS A 59 4.14 -7.93 -15.38
CA LYS A 59 4.54 -9.34 -15.36
C LYS A 59 3.54 -10.25 -14.66
N LYS A 60 2.59 -9.69 -13.90
CA LYS A 60 1.56 -10.44 -13.16
C LYS A 60 0.20 -9.79 -13.34
N SER A 61 -0.81 -10.64 -13.48
CA SER A 61 -2.20 -10.20 -13.37
C SER A 61 -2.49 -9.71 -11.95
N ASP A 62 -3.45 -8.81 -11.84
CA ASP A 62 -3.92 -8.32 -10.53
C ASP A 62 -4.52 -9.45 -9.67
N LEU A 63 -5.02 -10.52 -10.29
CA LEU A 63 -5.49 -11.71 -9.59
C LEU A 63 -4.33 -12.45 -8.93
N GLU A 64 -3.24 -12.69 -9.67
CA GLU A 64 -2.03 -13.29 -9.11
C GLU A 64 -1.45 -12.43 -7.97
N ILE A 65 -1.50 -11.11 -8.09
CA ILE A 65 -1.06 -10.20 -7.04
C ILE A 65 -1.94 -10.32 -5.79
N LEU A 66 -3.27 -10.36 -5.98
CA LEU A 66 -4.20 -10.53 -4.88
C LEU A 66 -4.04 -11.91 -4.20
N GLU A 67 -3.79 -12.97 -4.97
CA GLU A 67 -3.48 -14.31 -4.46
C GLU A 67 -2.20 -14.34 -3.63
N LEU A 68 -1.12 -13.68 -4.10
CA LEU A 68 0.12 -13.55 -3.34
C LEU A 68 -0.12 -12.89 -1.98
N ILE A 69 -0.86 -11.78 -1.98
CA ILE A 69 -1.18 -11.04 -0.74
C ILE A 69 -2.04 -11.90 0.19
N SER A 70 -3.07 -12.57 -0.35
CA SER A 70 -3.96 -13.46 0.39
C SER A 70 -3.19 -14.60 1.06
N ASN A 71 -2.33 -15.29 0.31
CA ASN A 71 -1.51 -16.39 0.82
C ASN A 71 -0.59 -15.93 1.94
N TRP A 72 0.09 -14.79 1.77
CA TRP A 72 0.96 -14.24 2.80
C TRP A 72 0.20 -13.84 4.07
N LEU A 73 -0.97 -13.21 3.93
CA LEU A 73 -1.84 -12.87 5.07
C LEU A 73 -2.33 -14.11 5.82
N LYS A 74 -2.63 -15.20 5.10
CA LYS A 74 -3.06 -16.48 5.68
C LYS A 74 -1.91 -17.17 6.43
N GLU A 75 -0.71 -17.22 5.86
CA GLU A 75 0.46 -17.84 6.49
C GLU A 75 0.93 -17.12 7.76
N THR A 76 0.76 -15.80 7.78
CA THR A 76 1.15 -14.91 8.88
C THR A 76 0.03 -14.68 9.90
N TYR A 77 -1.18 -15.20 9.64
CA TYR A 77 -2.32 -15.06 10.53
C TYR A 77 -2.01 -15.59 11.94
N GLY A 78 -2.30 -14.77 12.96
CA GLY A 78 -2.00 -15.06 14.36
C GLY A 78 -0.52 -15.01 14.75
N LYS A 79 0.40 -14.81 13.80
CA LYS A 79 1.86 -14.73 14.03
C LYS A 79 2.39 -13.31 13.90
N VAL A 80 1.83 -12.54 12.97
CA VAL A 80 2.24 -11.16 12.67
C VAL A 80 1.00 -10.28 12.69
N LEU A 81 1.11 -9.17 13.42
CA LEU A 81 0.12 -8.11 13.38
C LEU A 81 0.69 -6.91 12.63
N LEU A 82 0.01 -6.48 11.58
CA LEU A 82 0.38 -5.29 10.82
C LEU A 82 0.23 -4.06 11.72
N SER A 83 1.30 -3.28 11.86
CA SER A 83 1.26 -2.03 12.65
C SER A 83 0.74 -0.85 11.83
N GLY A 84 0.92 -0.89 10.51
CA GLY A 84 0.41 0.11 9.59
C GLY A 84 0.45 -0.39 8.15
N ILE A 85 -0.37 0.21 7.30
CA ILE A 85 -0.47 -0.09 5.88
C ILE A 85 -0.15 1.19 5.12
N LEU A 86 0.83 1.12 4.24
CA LEU A 86 1.25 2.26 3.44
C LEU A 86 0.70 2.12 2.04
N TYR A 87 -0.11 3.08 1.61
CA TYR A 87 -0.61 3.16 0.23
C TYR A 87 0.03 4.35 -0.48
N PHE A 88 0.86 4.08 -1.47
CA PHE A 88 1.60 5.08 -2.23
C PHE A 88 0.83 5.49 -3.48
N HIS A 89 0.76 6.80 -3.75
CA HIS A 89 0.12 7.39 -4.91
C HIS A 89 1.01 8.53 -5.47
N ARG A 90 1.13 8.65 -6.79
CA ARG A 90 1.93 9.73 -7.41
C ARG A 90 1.08 10.99 -7.50
N ILE A 91 1.57 12.12 -7.02
CA ILE A 91 0.84 13.39 -7.17
C ILE A 91 0.80 13.88 -8.63
N THR A 92 1.70 13.35 -9.46
CA THR A 92 1.75 13.63 -10.89
C THR A 92 0.59 13.02 -11.67
N ASP A 93 -0.12 12.04 -11.11
CA ASP A 93 -1.31 11.43 -11.72
C ASP A 93 -2.45 12.46 -11.72
N ASN A 94 -2.66 13.12 -12.86
CA ASN A 94 -3.65 14.20 -13.03
C ASN A 94 -5.09 13.71 -13.18
N ARG A 95 -5.32 12.39 -13.12
CA ARG A 95 -6.65 11.77 -13.24
C ARG A 95 -6.73 10.54 -12.34
N MET A 96 -7.66 10.57 -11.41
CA MET A 96 -8.09 9.40 -10.64
C MET A 96 -9.29 8.72 -11.32
N ALA A 97 -9.04 8.21 -12.52
CA ALA A 97 -10.04 7.55 -13.36
C ALA A 97 -9.50 6.25 -13.94
N GLY A 98 -10.41 5.31 -14.25
CA GLY A 98 -10.03 4.01 -14.77
C GLY A 98 -9.20 3.22 -13.78
N THR A 99 -8.05 2.75 -14.22
CA THR A 99 -7.20 1.79 -13.50
C THR A 99 -6.76 2.23 -12.07
N PRO A 100 -6.19 3.44 -11.85
CA PRO A 100 -5.83 3.91 -10.50
C PRO A 100 -7.00 3.91 -9.50
N LEU A 101 -8.19 4.32 -9.96
CA LEU A 101 -9.40 4.33 -9.11
C LEU A 101 -9.84 2.92 -8.75
N LYS A 102 -9.81 1.98 -9.72
CA LYS A 102 -10.18 0.59 -9.46
C LYS A 102 -9.18 -0.10 -8.53
N ASN A 103 -7.89 0.20 -8.63
CA ASN A 103 -6.86 -0.28 -7.68
C ASN A 103 -7.11 0.22 -6.26
N LEU A 104 -7.50 1.49 -6.14
CA LEU A 104 -7.87 2.07 -4.84
C LEU A 104 -9.08 1.34 -4.25
N GLN A 105 -10.10 1.03 -5.06
CA GLN A 105 -11.28 0.28 -4.59
C GLN A 105 -10.94 -1.14 -4.13
N VAL A 106 -10.09 -1.87 -4.87
CA VAL A 106 -9.61 -3.20 -4.43
C VAL A 106 -8.85 -3.08 -3.11
N PHE A 107 -7.97 -2.08 -2.98
CA PHE A 107 -7.25 -1.80 -1.74
C PHE A 107 -8.19 -1.49 -0.57
N GLU A 108 -9.22 -0.67 -0.80
CA GLU A 108 -10.21 -0.32 0.21
C GLU A 108 -10.95 -1.56 0.72
N LYS A 109 -11.40 -2.43 -0.20
CA LYS A 109 -12.07 -3.68 0.14
C LYS A 109 -11.15 -4.69 0.83
N LEU A 110 -9.87 -4.71 0.47
CA LEU A 110 -8.88 -5.56 1.12
C LEU A 110 -8.68 -5.15 2.58
N CYS A 111 -8.57 -3.85 2.85
CA CYS A 111 -8.38 -3.32 4.21
C CYS A 111 -9.65 -3.46 5.04
N GLY A 112 -10.80 -3.07 4.48
CA GLY A 112 -12.06 -2.90 5.21
C GLY A 112 -12.03 -1.75 6.21
N GLU A 113 -13.21 -1.32 6.66
CA GLU A 113 -13.38 -0.11 7.49
C GLU A 113 -12.58 -0.17 8.79
N ASP A 114 -12.58 -1.33 9.47
CA ASP A 114 -11.86 -1.52 10.74
C ASP A 114 -10.38 -1.16 10.64
N ALA A 115 -9.70 -1.58 9.57
CA ALA A 115 -8.25 -1.42 9.43
C ALA A 115 -7.84 -0.06 8.85
N MET A 116 -8.80 0.79 8.45
CA MET A 116 -8.51 2.10 7.84
C MET A 116 -7.72 3.02 8.77
N ALA A 117 -7.96 2.97 10.09
CA ALA A 117 -7.19 3.73 11.07
C ALA A 117 -5.67 3.41 11.08
N GLN A 118 -5.27 2.29 10.48
CA GLN A 118 -3.87 1.88 10.31
C GLN A 118 -3.29 2.23 8.94
N VAL A 119 -4.11 2.76 8.03
CA VAL A 119 -3.69 3.14 6.68
C VAL A 119 -3.11 4.55 6.70
N VAL A 120 -1.95 4.70 6.05
CA VAL A 120 -1.39 6.00 5.69
C VAL A 120 -1.36 6.11 4.17
N LEU A 121 -2.09 7.09 3.66
CA LEU A 121 -2.20 7.45 2.25
C LEU A 121 -1.09 8.43 1.91
N ILE A 122 -0.15 7.99 1.08
CA ILE A 122 1.10 8.69 0.83
C ILE A 122 1.09 9.24 -0.59
N THR A 123 1.44 10.51 -0.73
CA THR A 123 1.70 11.13 -2.03
C THR A 123 3.20 11.24 -2.29
N THR A 124 3.64 10.90 -3.49
CA THR A 124 5.04 10.92 -3.95
C THR A 124 5.19 11.74 -5.24
N MET A 125 6.41 11.87 -5.76
CA MET A 125 6.73 12.63 -7.00
C MET A 125 6.44 14.12 -6.89
N TRP A 126 6.63 14.68 -5.70
CA TRP A 126 6.45 16.12 -5.46
C TRP A 126 7.50 16.98 -6.17
N ASP A 127 8.65 16.40 -6.51
CA ASP A 127 9.71 17.07 -7.29
C ASP A 127 9.34 17.24 -8.78
N ASP A 128 8.30 16.55 -9.25
CA ASP A 128 7.88 16.52 -10.66
C ASP A 128 6.61 17.37 -10.93
N VAL A 129 6.16 18.16 -9.95
CA VAL A 129 4.98 19.02 -10.06
C VAL A 129 5.23 20.36 -9.38
N GLU A 130 4.63 21.43 -9.89
CA GLU A 130 4.60 22.71 -9.19
C GLU A 130 3.79 22.57 -7.88
N ASP A 131 4.22 23.25 -6.82
CA ASP A 131 3.65 23.08 -5.48
C ASP A 131 2.14 23.37 -5.42
N ASP A 132 1.68 24.42 -6.11
CA ASP A 132 0.28 24.83 -6.17
C ASP A 132 -0.59 23.78 -6.89
N ILE A 133 -0.12 23.25 -8.02
CA ILE A 133 -0.77 22.17 -8.76
C ILE A 133 -0.81 20.89 -7.90
N GLY A 134 0.30 20.55 -7.25
CA GLY A 134 0.39 19.39 -6.36
C GLY A 134 -0.56 19.50 -5.17
N ASP A 135 -0.64 20.66 -4.55
CA ASP A 135 -1.52 20.91 -3.41
C ASP A 135 -3.01 20.88 -3.80
N GLU A 136 -3.38 21.39 -4.98
CA GLU A 136 -4.73 21.28 -5.52
C GLU A 136 -5.13 19.82 -5.74
N ARG A 137 -4.25 19.02 -6.36
CA ARG A 137 -4.47 17.57 -6.55
C ARG A 137 -4.58 16.82 -5.24
N LEU A 138 -3.74 17.15 -4.24
CA LEU A 138 -3.83 16.55 -2.92
C LEU A 138 -5.17 16.90 -2.24
N LYS A 139 -5.66 18.13 -2.42
CA LYS A 139 -6.96 18.56 -1.91
C LYS A 139 -8.10 17.80 -2.59
N GLU A 140 -8.03 17.61 -3.91
CA GLU A 140 -8.98 16.77 -4.65
C GLU A 140 -8.96 15.34 -4.10
N LEU A 141 -7.80 14.68 -4.05
CA LEU A 141 -7.63 13.35 -3.47
C LEU A 141 -8.30 13.21 -2.11
N LYS A 142 -8.04 14.15 -1.19
CA LYS A 142 -8.63 14.13 0.17
C LYS A 142 -10.15 14.33 0.19
N SER A 143 -10.68 15.18 -0.69
CA SER A 143 -12.08 15.58 -0.67
C SER A 143 -13.00 14.66 -1.49
N THR A 144 -12.45 13.87 -2.40
CA THR A 144 -13.20 12.95 -3.25
C THR A 144 -12.77 11.50 -3.00
N TYR A 145 -11.61 11.10 -3.51
CA TYR A 145 -11.20 9.70 -3.63
C TYR A 145 -10.81 9.06 -2.30
N TRP A 146 -10.18 9.82 -1.40
CA TRP A 146 -9.73 9.34 -0.09
C TRP A 146 -10.68 9.70 1.04
N LYS A 147 -11.77 10.42 0.75
CA LYS A 147 -12.70 10.93 1.76
C LYS A 147 -13.24 9.82 2.65
N GLY A 148 -13.65 8.69 2.07
CA GLY A 148 -14.16 7.53 2.80
C GLY A 148 -13.13 6.96 3.76
N MET A 149 -11.93 6.66 3.25
CA MET A 149 -10.81 6.16 4.06
C MET A 149 -10.42 7.13 5.19
N ILE A 150 -10.32 8.44 4.89
CA ILE A 150 -10.00 9.47 5.88
C ILE A 150 -11.09 9.54 6.96
N SER A 151 -12.37 9.45 6.58
CA SER A 151 -13.47 9.41 7.56
C SER A 151 -13.43 8.17 8.45
N CYS A 152 -12.80 7.08 7.99
CA CYS A 152 -12.56 5.86 8.76
C CYS A 152 -11.21 5.88 9.51
N GLY A 153 -10.52 7.02 9.55
CA GLY A 153 -9.31 7.24 10.35
C GLY A 153 -7.99 7.13 9.59
N SER A 154 -7.99 6.92 8.27
CA SER A 154 -6.75 6.91 7.49
C SER A 154 -6.07 8.27 7.53
N GLU A 155 -4.75 8.28 7.72
CA GLU A 155 -3.95 9.50 7.66
C GLU A 155 -3.41 9.76 6.25
N THR A 156 -2.98 10.99 6.00
CA THR A 156 -2.29 11.35 4.76
C THR A 156 -0.88 11.84 5.05
N PHE A 157 0.04 11.57 4.13
CA PHE A 157 1.44 11.99 4.24
C PHE A 157 2.00 12.46 2.89
N LYS A 158 2.65 13.63 2.87
CA LYS A 158 3.39 14.16 1.70
C LYS A 158 4.83 13.66 1.80
N TYR A 159 5.18 12.63 1.03
CA TYR A 159 6.51 12.03 1.04
C TYR A 159 7.43 12.71 0.05
N LEU A 160 8.49 13.34 0.56
CA LEU A 160 9.41 14.19 -0.18
C LEU A 160 10.61 13.43 -0.78
N ASN A 161 10.55 12.09 -0.83
CA ASN A 161 11.61 11.26 -1.40
C ASN A 161 13.00 11.43 -0.73
N THR A 162 13.03 11.85 0.54
CA THR A 162 14.26 12.00 1.34
C THR A 162 14.33 10.99 2.49
N PRO A 163 15.54 10.62 2.96
CA PRO A 163 15.69 9.77 4.16
C PRO A 163 14.94 10.33 5.38
N GLN A 164 14.95 11.66 5.56
CA GLN A 164 14.28 12.34 6.66
C GLN A 164 12.75 12.16 6.59
N SER A 165 12.16 12.39 5.41
CA SER A 165 10.72 12.16 5.23
C SER A 165 10.33 10.69 5.35
N ALA A 166 11.26 9.76 5.05
CA ALA A 166 11.04 8.32 5.22
C ALA A 166 11.03 7.92 6.70
N GLU A 167 11.99 8.42 7.47
CA GLU A 167 12.08 8.21 8.92
C GLU A 167 10.85 8.80 9.64
N GLU A 168 10.43 10.02 9.27
CA GLU A 168 9.25 10.67 9.84
C GLU A 168 7.98 9.83 9.61
N LEU A 169 7.79 9.33 8.39
CA LEU A 169 6.67 8.45 8.06
C LEU A 169 6.68 7.18 8.92
N LEU A 170 7.82 6.53 9.08
CA LEU A 170 7.92 5.30 9.89
C LEU A 170 7.72 5.56 11.38
N LYS A 171 8.27 6.66 11.89
CA LYS A 171 8.08 7.08 13.28
C LYS A 171 6.59 7.29 13.61
N ARG A 172 5.84 7.87 12.67
CA ARG A 172 4.39 8.09 12.80
C ARG A 172 3.61 6.78 12.92
N ILE A 173 3.99 5.76 12.16
CA ILE A 173 3.37 4.42 12.22
C ILE A 173 3.75 3.71 13.52
N ALA A 174 5.04 3.75 13.89
CA ALA A 174 5.54 3.10 15.09
C ALA A 174 4.81 3.60 16.35
N GLY A 175 4.54 4.91 16.43
CA GLY A 175 3.78 5.52 17.52
C GLY A 175 2.34 5.04 17.67
N LYS A 176 1.76 4.41 16.64
CA LYS A 176 0.39 3.86 16.65
C LYS A 176 0.32 2.34 16.75
N SER A 177 1.48 1.69 16.90
CA SER A 177 1.59 0.24 16.80
C SER A 177 0.91 -0.54 17.93
N SER A 178 0.35 0.13 18.95
CA SER A 178 -0.46 -0.49 20.02
C SER A 178 -1.89 -0.86 19.59
N GLU A 179 -2.43 -0.26 18.53
CA GLU A 179 -3.82 -0.44 18.08
C GLU A 179 -3.92 -1.28 16.80
N ARG A 180 -3.39 -2.51 16.84
CA ARG A 180 -3.31 -3.37 15.66
C ARG A 180 -4.65 -4.03 15.35
N ARG A 181 -5.05 -4.00 14.07
CA ARG A 181 -6.30 -4.59 13.57
C ARG A 181 -5.96 -5.51 12.40
N HIS A 182 -6.81 -6.52 12.20
CA HIS A 182 -6.74 -7.37 11.03
C HIS A 182 -7.40 -6.68 9.85
N VAL A 183 -6.75 -6.72 8.69
CA VAL A 183 -7.39 -6.33 7.42
C VAL A 183 -8.53 -7.28 7.11
N LEU A 184 -9.58 -6.77 6.46
CA LEU A 184 -10.79 -7.53 6.15
C LEU A 184 -10.48 -8.79 5.33
N LEU A 185 -9.63 -8.69 4.30
CA LEU A 185 -9.24 -9.84 3.49
C LEU A 185 -8.68 -10.98 4.37
N GLN A 186 -7.89 -10.65 5.38
CA GLN A 186 -7.29 -11.64 6.28
C GLN A 186 -8.36 -12.34 7.13
N LYS A 187 -9.37 -11.60 7.64
CA LYS A 187 -10.53 -12.17 8.35
C LYS A 187 -11.35 -13.06 7.42
N GLU A 188 -11.65 -12.59 6.21
CA GLU A 188 -12.46 -13.30 5.23
C GLU A 188 -11.89 -14.68 4.88
N ILE A 189 -10.60 -14.77 4.60
CA ILE A 189 -9.94 -16.03 4.20
C ILE A 189 -9.57 -16.92 5.40
N SER A 190 -9.21 -16.33 6.54
CA SER A 190 -8.65 -17.08 7.67
C SER A 190 -9.71 -17.49 8.68
N GLU A 191 -10.63 -16.58 9.03
CA GLU A 191 -11.70 -16.81 10.01
C GLU A 191 -12.96 -17.32 9.31
N TRP A 192 -13.42 -16.61 8.28
CA TRP A 192 -14.70 -16.92 7.61
C TRP A 192 -14.58 -17.96 6.51
N LYS A 193 -13.36 -18.41 6.20
CA LYS A 193 -13.05 -19.48 5.23
C LYS A 193 -13.60 -19.23 3.82
N LYS A 194 -13.73 -17.96 3.42
CA LYS A 194 -14.11 -17.60 2.06
C LYS A 194 -13.01 -17.96 1.06
N GLU A 195 -13.41 -18.36 -0.13
CA GLU A 195 -12.50 -18.41 -1.28
C GLU A 195 -12.23 -17.00 -1.80
N LEU A 196 -11.07 -16.79 -2.45
CA LEU A 196 -10.65 -15.46 -2.89
C LEU A 196 -11.70 -14.72 -3.75
N PRO A 197 -12.38 -15.37 -4.72
CA PRO A 197 -13.44 -14.71 -5.50
C PRO A 197 -14.64 -14.24 -4.68
N GLU A 198 -14.88 -14.81 -3.50
CA GLU A 198 -16.01 -14.48 -2.61
C GLU A 198 -15.69 -13.33 -1.64
N THR A 199 -14.41 -12.93 -1.57
CA THR A 199 -13.94 -11.83 -0.73
C THR A 199 -14.34 -10.48 -1.32
N GLY A 200 -14.45 -9.46 -0.48
CA GLY A 200 -14.75 -8.10 -0.97
C GLY A 200 -13.69 -7.60 -1.97
N ALA A 201 -12.42 -7.93 -1.74
CA ALA A 201 -11.33 -7.58 -2.64
C ALA A 201 -11.39 -8.36 -3.97
N GLY A 202 -11.72 -9.65 -3.92
CA GLY A 202 -11.88 -10.49 -5.12
C GLY A 202 -13.04 -10.04 -6.00
N GLN A 203 -14.20 -9.72 -5.39
CA GLN A 203 -15.35 -9.19 -6.10
C GLN A 203 -15.04 -7.83 -6.76
N ALA A 204 -14.39 -6.91 -6.04
CA ALA A 204 -13.98 -5.63 -6.59
C ALA A 204 -13.01 -5.79 -7.78
N LEU A 205 -12.11 -6.76 -7.69
CA LEU A 205 -11.18 -7.06 -8.78
C LEU A 205 -11.90 -7.67 -10.00
N HIS A 206 -12.88 -8.55 -9.77
CA HIS A 206 -13.65 -9.16 -10.85
C HIS A 206 -14.45 -8.12 -11.63
N SER A 207 -15.21 -7.26 -10.94
CA SER A 207 -15.97 -6.18 -11.59
C SER A 207 -15.09 -5.22 -12.37
N ARG A 208 -13.83 -5.05 -11.96
CA ARG A 208 -12.84 -4.29 -12.73
C ARG A 208 -12.52 -4.94 -14.07
N LEU A 209 -12.30 -6.25 -14.09
CA LEU A 209 -11.89 -7.02 -15.27
C LEU A 209 -13.03 -7.11 -16.30
N GLU A 210 -14.28 -7.32 -15.85
CA GLU A 210 -15.45 -7.36 -16.75
C GLU A 210 -15.60 -6.06 -17.54
N GLN A 211 -15.45 -4.91 -16.89
CA GLN A 211 -15.53 -3.59 -17.53
C GLN A 211 -14.34 -3.23 -18.44
N LEU A 212 -13.26 -4.01 -18.44
CA LEU A 212 -12.13 -3.82 -19.38
C LEU A 212 -12.30 -4.68 -20.64
N ALA A 213 -13.20 -5.65 -20.61
CA ALA A 213 -13.52 -6.52 -21.74
C ALA A 213 -14.66 -5.98 -22.62
N GLU A 214 -15.35 -4.93 -22.18
CA GLU A 214 -16.33 -4.11 -22.94
C GLU A 214 -15.66 -2.91 -23.62
#